data_AF-A0A2G9MKC7-F1
#
_entry.id   AF-A0A2G9MKC7-F1
#
_cell.length_a   1.000
_cell.length_b   1.000
_cell.length_c   1.000
_cell.angle_alpha   90.00
_cell.angle_beta   90.00
_cell.angle_gamma   90.00
#
_symmetry.space_group_name_H-M   'P 1'
#
loop_
_entity.id
_entity.type
_entity.pdbx_description
1 polymer ?
#
loop_
_entity_poly.entity_id
_entity_poly.type
_entity_poly.pdbx_seq_one_letter_code
_entity_poly.pdbx_strand_id
1 'polypeptide(L)'
;MSKIMYGVDLSEKITPIIVRDAIIVCFKQAHKEILDMMDEYAEWKSDKERDKFRDLEIELIIRNAFKEAGVDFNNPKKEDIIKVLDNLVKFASQFRKPGIIRKHYGEIKQILDKCE
;
A
#
# COMPACT_ATOMS: atom_id res chain seq x y z
N MET A 1 -16.51 -11.89 -15.10
CA MET A 1 -16.33 -11.28 -13.77
C MET A 1 -15.33 -10.15 -13.93
N SER A 2 -15.59 -8.98 -13.34
CA SER A 2 -14.62 -7.90 -13.34
C SER A 2 -13.39 -8.30 -12.50
N LYS A 3 -12.20 -7.86 -12.92
CA LYS A 3 -10.97 -8.14 -12.18
C LYS A 3 -10.87 -7.12 -11.04
N ILE A 4 -10.96 -7.59 -9.79
CA ILE A 4 -10.80 -6.76 -8.59
C ILE A 4 -9.38 -6.95 -8.06
N MET A 5 -8.65 -5.85 -7.87
CA MET A 5 -7.30 -5.85 -7.28
C MET A 5 -7.23 -4.83 -6.16
N TYR A 6 -6.86 -5.25 -4.95
CA TYR A 6 -6.77 -4.38 -3.77
C TYR A 6 -8.04 -3.56 -3.50
N GLY A 7 -9.21 -4.12 -3.80
CA GLY A 7 -10.50 -3.44 -3.65
C GLY A 7 -10.88 -2.52 -4.81
N VAL A 8 -10.08 -2.43 -5.88
CA VAL A 8 -10.39 -1.64 -7.08
C VAL A 8 -10.96 -2.53 -8.18
N ASP A 9 -12.14 -2.18 -8.68
CA ASP A 9 -12.71 -2.76 -9.89
C ASP A 9 -12.09 -2.10 -11.13
N LEU A 10 -11.36 -2.88 -11.93
CA LEU A 10 -10.67 -2.36 -13.12
C LEU A 10 -11.59 -2.04 -14.31
N SER A 11 -12.90 -2.22 -14.18
CA SER A 11 -13.90 -1.82 -15.17
C SER A 11 -14.52 -0.45 -14.87
N GLU A 12 -14.28 0.09 -13.68
CA GLU A 12 -14.76 1.42 -13.27
C GLU A 12 -13.72 2.51 -13.52
N LYS A 13 -14.15 3.76 -13.37
CA LYS A 13 -13.26 4.91 -13.45
C LYS A 13 -12.29 4.90 -12.27
N ILE A 14 -11.01 4.88 -12.57
CA ILE A 14 -9.93 4.92 -11.58
C ILE A 14 -9.35 6.33 -11.54
N THR A 15 -9.27 6.89 -10.35
CA THR A 15 -8.68 8.22 -10.08
C THR A 15 -7.44 8.06 -9.20
N PRO A 16 -6.55 9.08 -9.12
CA PRO A 16 -5.32 8.96 -8.32
C PRO A 16 -5.57 8.63 -6.85
N ILE A 17 -6.68 9.14 -6.29
CA ILE A 17 -7.11 8.88 -4.92
C ILE A 17 -7.45 7.39 -4.71
N ILE A 18 -8.06 6.75 -5.71
CA ILE A 18 -8.37 5.31 -5.70
C ILE A 18 -7.07 4.50 -5.77
N VAL A 19 -6.09 4.92 -6.58
CA VAL A 19 -4.79 4.22 -6.66
C VAL A 19 -4.04 4.32 -5.32
N ARG A 20 -4.05 5.49 -4.67
CA ARG A 20 -3.50 5.66 -3.32
C ARG A 20 -4.15 4.69 -2.32
N ASP A 21 -5.48 4.56 -2.36
CA ASP A 21 -6.19 3.65 -1.45
C ASP A 21 -5.86 2.19 -1.75
N ALA A 22 -5.70 1.84 -3.01
CA ALA A 22 -5.22 0.52 -3.43
C ALA A 22 -3.81 0.22 -2.88
N ILE A 23 -2.92 1.21 -2.85
CA ILE A 23 -1.58 1.08 -2.24
C ILE A 23 -1.70 0.77 -0.74
N ILE A 24 -2.58 1.46 -0.01
CA ILE A 24 -2.81 1.19 1.41
C ILE A 24 -3.30 -0.25 1.62
N VAL A 25 -4.28 -0.69 0.83
CA VAL A 25 -4.81 -2.07 0.90
C VAL A 25 -3.73 -3.10 0.54
N CYS A 26 -2.91 -2.82 -0.47
CA CYS A 26 -1.77 -3.66 -0.85
C CYS A 26 -0.79 -3.83 0.32
N PHE A 27 -0.43 -2.73 0.99
CA PHE A 27 0.43 -2.79 2.17
C PHE A 27 -0.24 -3.57 3.31
N LYS A 28 -1.54 -3.38 3.58
CA LYS A 28 -2.27 -4.16 4.61
C LYS A 28 -2.20 -5.65 4.35
N GLN A 29 -2.39 -6.07 3.10
CA GLN A 29 -2.31 -7.48 2.72
C GLN A 29 -0.89 -8.02 2.87
N ALA A 30 0.12 -7.28 2.40
CA ALA A 30 1.52 -7.70 2.52
C ALA A 30 2.01 -7.72 3.98
N HIS A 31 1.54 -6.80 4.83
CA HIS A 31 1.97 -6.66 6.22
C HIS A 31 1.36 -7.72 7.16
N LYS A 32 0.29 -8.41 6.75
CA LYS A 32 -0.32 -9.48 7.55
C LYS A 32 0.72 -10.53 7.96
N GLU A 33 1.61 -10.90 7.04
CA GLU A 33 2.68 -11.88 7.29
C GLU A 33 3.75 -11.40 8.29
N ILE A 34 3.93 -10.09 8.48
CA ILE A 34 4.89 -9.56 9.49
C ILE A 34 4.28 -9.58 10.88
N LEU A 35 3.00 -9.21 11.00
CA LEU A 35 2.35 -9.15 12.31
C LEU A 35 2.23 -10.54 12.93
N ASP A 36 2.00 -11.56 12.12
CA ASP A 36 1.99 -12.93 12.60
C ASP A 36 3.35 -13.34 13.23
N MET A 37 4.47 -12.74 12.81
CA MET A 37 5.78 -12.90 13.47
C MET A 37 5.94 -12.02 14.72
N MET A 38 5.30 -10.85 14.75
CA MET A 38 5.31 -9.98 15.94
C MET A 38 4.44 -10.51 17.07
N ASP A 39 3.42 -11.31 16.76
CA ASP A 39 2.57 -12.00 17.73
C ASP A 39 3.38 -12.93 18.66
N GLU A 40 4.57 -13.37 18.24
CA GLU A 40 5.50 -14.13 19.11
C GLU A 40 6.14 -13.27 20.21
N TYR A 41 6.19 -11.94 20.03
CA TYR A 41 6.93 -11.02 20.91
C TYR A 41 6.07 -9.91 21.51
N ALA A 42 4.82 -9.76 21.07
CA ALA A 42 3.90 -8.69 21.49
C ALA A 42 2.67 -9.24 22.22
N GLU A 43 2.37 -8.67 23.38
CA GLU A 43 1.13 -8.94 24.11
C GLU A 43 0.02 -7.99 23.62
N TRP A 44 -0.80 -8.46 22.69
CA TRP A 44 -2.00 -7.74 22.26
C TRP A 44 -3.15 -7.98 23.22
N LYS A 45 -3.91 -6.94 23.58
CA LYS A 45 -5.12 -7.10 24.42
C LYS A 45 -6.29 -7.67 23.63
N SER A 46 -6.28 -7.55 22.30
CA SER A 46 -7.27 -8.12 21.38
C SER A 46 -6.80 -8.05 19.92
N ASP A 47 -7.41 -8.86 19.05
CA ASP A 47 -7.23 -8.77 17.60
C ASP A 47 -7.55 -7.37 17.04
N LYS A 48 -8.52 -6.68 17.65
CA LYS A 48 -8.89 -5.32 17.26
C LYS A 48 -7.79 -4.30 17.55
N GLU A 49 -7.05 -4.47 18.64
CA GLU A 49 -5.90 -3.62 18.96
C GLU A 49 -4.76 -3.87 17.97
N ARG A 50 -4.49 -5.15 17.67
CA ARG A 50 -3.50 -5.57 16.68
C ARG A 50 -3.78 -4.99 15.30
N ASP A 51 -5.02 -5.13 14.83
CA ASP A 51 -5.44 -4.59 13.53
C ASP A 51 -5.36 -3.07 13.47
N LYS A 52 -5.69 -2.38 14.59
CA LYS A 52 -5.55 -0.93 14.67
C LYS A 52 -4.09 -0.50 14.62
N PHE A 53 -3.19 -1.21 15.30
CA PHE A 53 -1.77 -0.93 15.26
C PHE A 53 -1.22 -1.08 13.83
N ARG A 54 -1.53 -2.19 13.16
CA ARG A 54 -1.19 -2.40 11.74
C ARG A 54 -1.62 -1.22 10.88
N ASP A 55 -2.88 -0.83 11.01
CA ASP A 55 -3.48 0.16 10.15
C ASP A 55 -2.81 1.54 10.34
N LEU A 56 -2.47 1.90 11.58
CA LEU A 56 -1.72 3.12 11.91
C LEU A 56 -0.29 3.09 11.37
N GLU A 57 0.42 1.97 11.53
CA GLU A 57 1.79 1.82 11.03
C GLU A 57 1.84 1.94 9.51
N ILE A 58 0.91 1.27 8.81
CA ILE A 58 0.82 1.37 7.36
C ILE A 58 0.47 2.78 6.93
N GLU A 59 -0.50 3.42 7.58
CA GLU A 59 -0.84 4.81 7.27
C GLU A 59 0.38 5.72 7.44
N LEU A 60 1.18 5.53 8.49
CA LEU A 60 2.41 6.28 8.72
C LEU A 60 3.45 6.04 7.61
N ILE A 61 3.68 4.78 7.21
CA ILE A 61 4.59 4.43 6.12
C ILE A 61 4.16 5.12 4.82
N ILE A 62 2.90 5.01 4.44
CA ILE A 62 2.41 5.61 3.20
C ILE A 62 2.50 7.14 3.26
N ARG A 63 2.05 7.78 4.35
CA ARG A 63 2.14 9.24 4.50
C ARG A 63 3.58 9.73 4.46
N ASN A 64 4.52 9.00 5.04
CA ASN A 64 5.94 9.34 4.97
C ASN A 64 6.46 9.26 3.52
N ALA A 65 6.07 8.24 2.75
CA ALA A 65 6.46 8.14 1.33
C ALA A 65 5.94 9.32 0.49
N PHE A 66 4.71 9.79 0.75
CA PHE A 66 4.15 11.01 0.15
C PHE A 66 4.93 12.27 0.55
N LYS A 67 5.25 12.40 1.84
CA LYS A 67 6.03 13.52 2.37
C LYS A 67 7.45 13.56 1.76
N GLU A 68 8.12 12.42 1.67
CA GLU A 68 9.45 12.30 1.06
C GLU A 68 9.44 12.62 -0.44
N ALA A 69 8.36 12.29 -1.13
CA ALA A 69 8.16 12.68 -2.53
C ALA A 69 7.74 14.15 -2.71
N GLY A 70 7.41 14.86 -1.62
CA GLY A 70 6.98 16.26 -1.66
C GLY A 70 5.60 16.47 -2.28
N VAL A 71 4.69 15.52 -2.12
CA VAL A 71 3.38 15.48 -2.80
C VAL A 71 2.20 15.38 -1.83
N ASP A 72 0.99 15.70 -2.29
CA ASP A 72 -0.21 15.72 -1.47
C ASP A 72 -0.83 14.31 -1.34
N PHE A 73 -0.96 13.83 -0.11
CA PHE A 73 -1.61 12.56 0.20
C PHE A 73 -3.13 12.60 0.01
N ASN A 74 -3.76 13.74 0.28
CA ASN A 74 -5.22 13.90 0.24
C ASN A 74 -5.73 14.22 -1.17
N ASN A 75 -4.91 14.85 -2.00
CA ASN A 75 -5.25 15.19 -3.38
C ASN A 75 -4.10 14.84 -4.35
N PRO A 76 -3.75 13.55 -4.49
CA PRO A 76 -2.64 13.14 -5.33
C PRO A 76 -2.97 13.31 -6.81
N LYS A 77 -1.94 13.53 -7.61
CA LYS A 77 -1.99 13.36 -9.07
C LYS A 77 -1.38 12.04 -9.49
N LYS A 78 -1.63 11.64 -10.74
CA LYS A 78 -1.07 10.40 -11.30
C LYS A 78 0.47 10.39 -11.22
N GLU A 79 1.12 11.52 -11.51
CA GLU A 79 2.58 11.62 -11.45
C GLU A 79 3.11 11.53 -10.01
N ASP A 80 2.32 12.00 -9.03
CA ASP A 80 2.66 11.91 -7.62
C ASP A 80 2.68 10.45 -7.16
N ILE A 81 1.70 9.65 -7.59
CA ILE A 81 1.64 8.21 -7.29
C ILE A 81 2.88 7.49 -7.83
N ILE A 82 3.36 7.82 -9.02
CA ILE A 82 4.58 7.22 -9.59
C ILE A 82 5.78 7.45 -8.67
N LYS A 83 5.99 8.70 -8.25
CA LYS A 83 7.10 9.05 -7.34
C LYS A 83 7.00 8.32 -5.99
N VAL A 84 5.78 8.26 -5.46
CA VAL A 84 5.52 7.55 -4.20
C VAL A 84 5.81 6.06 -4.33
N LEU A 85 5.47 5.43 -5.46
CA LEU A 85 5.75 4.01 -5.68
C LEU A 85 7.26 3.72 -5.68
N ASP A 86 8.10 4.61 -6.23
CA ASP A 86 9.55 4.43 -6.20
C ASP A 86 10.09 4.47 -4.76
N ASN A 87 9.60 5.40 -3.93
CA ASN A 87 9.95 5.47 -2.51
C ASN A 87 9.50 4.21 -1.75
N LEU A 88 8.28 3.73 -2.02
CA LEU A 88 7.73 2.53 -1.38
C LEU A 88 8.47 1.25 -1.79
N VAL A 89 8.91 1.14 -3.05
CA VAL A 89 9.75 0.03 -3.52
C VAL A 89 11.09 0.03 -2.79
N LYS A 90 11.72 1.20 -2.66
CA LYS A 90 12.98 1.37 -1.93
C LYS A 90 12.81 0.95 -0.47
N PHE A 91 11.76 1.44 0.21
CA PHE A 91 11.44 1.06 1.58
C PHE A 91 11.22 -0.46 1.72
N ALA A 92 10.35 -1.03 0.88
CA ALA A 92 9.99 -2.45 0.96
C ALA A 92 11.20 -3.37 0.70
N SER A 93 12.18 -2.94 -0.11
CA SER A 93 13.39 -3.71 -0.41
C SER A 93 14.28 -4.00 0.81
N GLN A 94 14.13 -3.23 1.89
CA GLN A 94 14.86 -3.43 3.14
C GLN A 94 14.32 -4.61 3.95
N PHE A 95 13.06 -5.01 3.72
CA PHE A 95 12.35 -5.99 4.56
C PHE A 95 11.82 -7.19 3.75
N ARG A 96 11.63 -7.04 2.44
CA ARG A 96 10.93 -8.01 1.60
C ARG A 96 11.80 -8.54 0.47
N LYS A 97 11.54 -9.80 0.11
CA LYS A 97 12.18 -10.43 -1.05
C LYS A 97 11.77 -9.72 -2.35
N PRO A 98 12.68 -9.55 -3.32
CA PRO A 98 12.39 -8.86 -4.58
C PRO A 98 11.19 -9.41 -5.36
N GLY A 99 10.94 -10.72 -5.29
CA GLY A 99 9.78 -11.34 -5.97
C GLY A 99 8.43 -10.84 -5.45
N ILE A 100 8.32 -10.62 -4.14
CA ILE A 100 7.10 -10.08 -3.50
C ILE A 100 6.89 -8.64 -3.96
N ILE A 101 7.95 -7.82 -3.90
CA ILE A 101 7.90 -6.41 -4.32
C ILE A 101 7.48 -6.29 -5.79
N ARG A 102 8.09 -7.08 -6.69
CA ARG A 102 7.77 -7.05 -8.12
C ARG A 102 6.31 -7.42 -8.40
N LYS A 103 5.77 -8.42 -7.68
CA LYS A 103 4.36 -8.82 -7.81
C LYS A 103 3.44 -7.65 -7.45
N HIS A 104 3.57 -7.10 -6.24
CA HIS A 104 2.72 -6.03 -5.74
C HIS A 104 2.86 -4.75 -6.57
N TYR A 105 4.08 -4.36 -6.94
CA TYR A 105 4.33 -3.21 -7.81
C TYR A 105 3.67 -3.38 -9.18
N GLY A 106 3.78 -4.56 -9.79
CA GLY A 106 3.15 -4.84 -11.09
C GLY A 106 1.62 -4.80 -11.05
N GLU A 107 1.02 -5.25 -9.95
CA GLU A 107 -0.43 -5.19 -9.74
C GLU A 107 -0.90 -3.75 -9.50
N ILE A 108 -0.20 -2.95 -8.69
CA ILE A 108 -0.52 -1.52 -8.54
C ILE A 108 -0.31 -0.76 -9.85
N LYS A 109 0.74 -1.07 -10.62
CA LYS A 109 0.98 -0.44 -11.91
C LYS A 109 -0.18 -0.69 -12.89
N GLN A 110 -0.75 -1.91 -12.90
CA GLN A 110 -1.95 -2.19 -13.70
C GLN A 110 -3.15 -1.31 -13.32
N ILE A 111 -3.31 -0.98 -12.04
CA ILE A 111 -4.35 -0.05 -11.58
C ILE A 111 -4.02 1.37 -12.05
N LEU A 112 -2.78 1.80 -11.84
CA LEU A 112 -2.29 3.13 -12.21
C LEU A 112 -2.36 3.40 -13.72
N ASP A 113 -2.10 2.40 -14.56
CA ASP A 113 -2.15 2.54 -16.01
C ASP A 113 -3.57 2.89 -16.49
N LYS A 114 -4.60 2.47 -15.75
CA LYS A 114 -6.01 2.81 -15.97
C LYS A 114 -6.48 4.09 -15.27
N CYS A 115 -5.60 4.75 -14.52
CA CYS A 115 -5.93 6.00 -13.83
C CYS A 115 -6.11 7.14 -14.84
N GLU A 116 -7.25 7.81 -14.75
CA GLU A 116 -7.63 9.02 -15.49
C GLU A 116 -7.51 10.29 -14.63
#